data_AF-A0A946P6J0-F1
#
_entry.id   AF-A0A946P6J0-F1
#
_cell.length_a   1.000
_cell.length_b   1.000
_cell.length_c   1.000
_cell.angle_alpha   90.00
_cell.angle_beta   90.00
_cell.angle_gamma   90.00
#
_symmetry.space_group_name_H-M   'P 1'
#
loop_
_entity.id
_entity.type
_entity.pdbx_description
1 polymer ?
#
loop_
_entity_poly.entity_id
_entity_poly.type
_entity_poly.pdbx_seq_one_letter_code
_entity_poly.pdbx_strand_id
1 'polypeptide(L)' 'MALSTLSRSIRGEVAIITGAASGMGRATAHLFGDEGARVALIDINDDPLQAVVKEMTDVGYDAKGWAL' A
#
# COMPACT_ATOMS: atom_id res chain seq x y z
N MET A 1 14.44 -17.33 17.07
CA MET A 1 13.46 -16.34 17.55
C MET A 1 12.09 -17.01 17.59
N ALA A 2 11.42 -17.03 18.73
CA ALA A 2 10.04 -17.47 18.83
C ALA A 2 9.13 -16.23 18.72
N LEU A 3 8.11 -16.31 17.87
CA LEU A 3 7.07 -15.29 17.81
C LEU A 3 6.24 -15.39 19.10
N SER A 4 6.34 -14.39 19.98
CA SER A 4 5.70 -14.39 21.30
C SER A 4 4.26 -13.88 21.29
N THR A 5 3.84 -13.22 20.20
CA THR A 5 2.48 -12.72 20.02
C THR A 5 2.13 -12.77 18.54
N LEU A 6 1.07 -13.51 18.20
CA LEU A 6 0.57 -13.59 16.83
C LEU A 6 -0.57 -12.59 16.70
N SER A 7 -0.36 -11.54 15.90
CA SER A 7 -1.39 -10.62 15.47
C SER A 7 -1.58 -10.75 13.96
N ARG A 8 -2.83 -10.73 13.51
CA ARG A 8 -3.18 -10.65 12.08
C ARG A 8 -3.46 -9.21 11.64
N SER A 9 -3.44 -8.25 12.56
CA SER A 9 -3.63 -6.83 12.26
C SER A 9 -2.36 -6.24 11.65
N ILE A 10 -2.54 -5.38 10.64
CA ILE A 10 -1.48 -4.60 9.98
C ILE A 10 -1.60 -3.09 10.26
N ARG A 11 -2.51 -2.71 11.16
CA ARG A 11 -2.73 -1.30 11.51
C ARG A 11 -1.46 -0.68 12.07
N GLY A 12 -1.03 0.45 11.49
CA GLY A 12 0.18 1.19 11.87
C GLY A 12 1.48 0.62 11.28
N GLU A 13 1.43 -0.59 10.70
CA GLU A 13 2.57 -1.21 10.04
C GLU A 13 2.82 -0.61 8.65
N VAL A 14 4.01 -0.87 8.10
CA VAL A 14 4.34 -0.48 6.73
C VAL A 14 4.18 -1.68 5.79
N ALA A 15 3.37 -1.54 4.75
CA ALA A 15 3.19 -2.56 3.73
C ALA A 15 3.78 -2.09 2.38
N ILE A 16 4.73 -2.86 1.85
CA ILE A 16 5.30 -2.62 0.52
C ILE A 16 4.53 -3.47 -0.50
N ILE A 17 4.02 -2.83 -1.53
CA ILE A 17 3.22 -3.48 -2.57
C ILE A 17 3.88 -3.21 -3.92
N THR A 18 4.31 -4.29 -4.58
CA THR A 18 4.85 -4.25 -5.94
C THR A 18 3.74 -4.50 -6.96
N GLY A 19 3.90 -3.98 -8.18
CA GLY A 19 2.83 -4.03 -9.19
C GLY A 19 1.62 -3.19 -8.78
N ALA A 20 1.84 -2.13 -7.99
CA ALA A 20 0.78 -1.39 -7.32
C ALA A 20 -0.03 -0.48 -8.25
N ALA A 21 0.42 -0.26 -9.49
CA ALA A 21 -0.23 0.66 -10.42
C ALA A 21 -1.55 0.10 -11.00
N SER A 22 -1.83 -1.20 -10.88
CA SER A 22 -3.03 -1.80 -11.44
C SER A 22 -3.44 -3.13 -10.78
N GLY A 23 -4.59 -3.67 -11.22
CA GLY A 23 -5.02 -5.04 -10.90
C GLY A 23 -5.04 -5.36 -9.40
N MET A 24 -4.48 -6.53 -9.05
CA MET A 24 -4.43 -7.00 -7.66
C MET A 24 -3.52 -6.15 -6.77
N GLY A 25 -2.44 -5.57 -7.31
CA GLY A 25 -1.53 -4.73 -6.53
C GLY A 25 -2.26 -3.47 -6.05
N ARG A 26 -2.93 -2.76 -6.96
CA ARG A 26 -3.80 -1.62 -6.61
C ARG A 26 -4.87 -2.02 -5.58
N ALA A 27 -5.60 -3.11 -5.83
CA ALA A 27 -6.66 -3.55 -4.90
C ALA A 27 -6.12 -3.87 -3.49
N THR A 28 -4.95 -4.48 -3.41
CA THR A 28 -4.27 -4.78 -2.13
C THR A 28 -3.83 -3.50 -1.43
N ALA A 29 -3.37 -2.49 -2.18
CA ALA A 29 -2.98 -1.20 -1.62
C ALA A 29 -4.15 -0.49 -0.96
N HIS A 30 -5.31 -0.44 -1.61
CA HIS A 30 -6.52 0.11 -1.01
C HIS A 30 -6.96 -0.68 0.22
N LEU A 31 -6.97 -2.02 0.16
CA LEU A 31 -7.34 -2.87 1.30
C LEU A 31 -6.44 -2.59 2.51
N PHE A 32 -5.13 -2.50 2.32
CA PHE A 32 -4.21 -2.28 3.42
C PHE A 32 -4.25 -0.85 3.95
N GLY A 33 -4.48 0.14 3.09
CA GLY A 33 -4.77 1.51 3.51
C GLY A 33 -6.01 1.59 4.40
N ASP A 34 -7.08 0.89 4.03
CA ASP A 34 -8.33 0.84 4.79
C ASP A 34 -8.18 0.16 6.16
N GLU A 35 -7.37 -0.91 6.23
CA GLU A 35 -6.98 -1.56 7.49
C GLU A 35 -6.07 -0.69 8.38
N GLY A 36 -5.63 0.48 7.88
CA GLY A 36 -4.83 1.47 8.60
C GLY A 36 -3.33 1.20 8.54
N ALA A 37 -2.85 0.46 7.54
CA ALA A 37 -1.43 0.36 7.25
C ALA A 37 -0.94 1.60 6.49
N ARG A 38 0.36 1.85 6.58
CA ARG A 38 1.08 2.82 5.75
C ARG A 38 1.58 2.10 4.51
N VAL A 39 1.23 2.57 3.33
CA VAL A 39 1.41 1.80 2.10
C VAL A 39 2.49 2.40 1.22
N ALA A 40 3.49 1.59 0.90
CA ALA A 40 4.51 1.91 -0.08
C ALA A 40 4.18 1.23 -1.42
N LEU A 41 3.82 2.03 -2.41
CA LEU A 41 3.45 1.57 -3.74
C LEU A 41 4.68 1.57 -4.65
N ILE A 42 4.96 0.43 -5.29
CA ILE A 42 6.09 0.27 -6.20
C ILE A 42 5.58 -0.30 -7.53
N ASP A 43 5.93 0.37 -8.63
CA ASP A 43 5.63 -0.08 -9.99
C ASP A 43 6.64 0.51 -10.97
N ILE A 44 6.69 -0.04 -12.19
CA ILE A 44 7.49 0.50 -13.30
C ILE A 44 6.75 1.63 -14.04
N ASN A 45 5.41 1.65 -13.94
CA ASN A 45 4.59 2.63 -14.64
C ASN A 45 4.31 3.82 -13.71
N ASP A 46 4.99 4.95 -13.93
CA ASP A 46 4.87 6.11 -13.05
C ASP A 46 3.49 6.78 -13.11
N ASP A 47 2.97 7.13 -14.29
CA ASP A 47 1.69 7.84 -14.39
C ASP A 47 0.52 7.09 -13.72
N PRO A 48 0.32 5.77 -13.96
CA PRO A 48 -0.75 5.04 -13.29
C PRO A 48 -0.45 4.83 -11.80
N LEU A 49 0.82 4.73 -11.39
CA LEU A 49 1.20 4.67 -9.98
C LEU A 49 0.83 5.96 -9.23
N GLN A 50 1.12 7.13 -9.81
CA GLN A 50 0.75 8.42 -9.22
C GLN A 50 -0.77 8.59 -9.13
N ALA A 51 -1.53 8.05 -10.10
CA ALA A 51 -2.99 8.03 -10.02
C ALA A 51 -3.47 7.24 -8.79
N VAL A 52 -2.91 6.05 -8.54
CA VAL A 52 -3.27 5.25 -7.35
C VAL A 52 -2.84 5.93 -6.06
N VAL A 53 -1.64 6.52 -6.00
CA VAL A 53 -1.20 7.32 -4.83
C VAL A 53 -2.21 8.43 -4.55
N LYS A 54 -2.62 9.17 -5.59
CA LYS A 54 -3.62 10.23 -5.44
C LYS A 54 -4.94 9.69 -4.90
N GLU A 55 -5.48 8.64 -5.50
CA GLU A 55 -6.72 7.99 -5.05
C GLU A 55 -6.67 7.61 -3.56
N MET A 56 -5.53 7.04 -3.11
CA MET A 56 -5.34 6.66 -1.71
C MET A 56 -5.21 7.86 -0.76
N THR A 57 -4.45 8.88 -1.15
CA THR A 57 -4.28 10.08 -0.33
C THR A 57 -5.54 10.93 -0.25
N ASP A 58 -6.37 10.97 -1.31
CA ASP A 58 -7.65 11.69 -1.34
C ASP A 58 -8.64 11.14 -0.29
N VAL A 59 -8.55 9.86 0.04
CA VAL A 59 -9.38 9.21 1.08
C VAL A 59 -8.70 9.15 2.45
N GLY A 60 -7.53 9.77 2.60
CA GLY A 60 -6.81 9.92 3.87
C GLY A 60 -5.92 8.73 4.25
N TYR A 61 -5.61 7.83 3.33
CA TYR A 61 -4.63 6.77 3.58
C TYR A 61 -3.20 7.33 3.54
N ASP A 62 -2.33 6.82 4.43
CA ASP A 62 -0.89 7.14 4.40
C ASP A 62 -0.21 6.30 3.32
N ALA A 63 -0.02 6.90 2.13
CA ALA A 63 0.45 6.23 0.94
C ALA A 63 1.55 7.03 0.22
N LYS A 64 2.57 6.34 -0.29
CA LYS A 64 3.63 6.94 -1.12
C LYS A 64 4.04 6.01 -2.25
N GLY A 65 4.27 6.58 -3.44
CA GLY A 65 4.71 5.85 -4.63
C GLY A 65 6.19 6.02 -4.94
N TRP A 66 6.81 4.96 -5.46
CA TRP A 66 8.14 4.95 -6.07
C TRP A 66 8.09 4.23 -7.43
N ALA A 67 8.39 4.97 -8.49
CA ALA A 67 8.62 4.39 -9.80
C ALA A 67 10.03 3.80 -9.88
N LEU A 68 10.16 2.63 -10.53
CA LEU A 68 11.44 1.96 -10.82
C LEU A 68 11.93 2.23 -12.24
#